data_AF-A0A450YTG4-F1
#
_entry.id   AF-A0A450YTG4-F1
#
_cell.length_a   1.000
_cell.length_b   1.000
_cell.length_c   1.000
_cell.angle_alpha   90.00
_cell.angle_beta   90.00
_cell.angle_gamma   90.00
#
_symmetry.space_group_name_H-M   'P 1'
#
loop_
_entity.id
_entity.type
_entity.pdbx_description
1 polymer ?
#
loop_
_entity_poly.entity_id
_entity_poly.type
_entity_poly.pdbx_seq_one_letter_code
_entity_poly.pdbx_strand_id
1 'polypeptide(L)'
;MTLRNLLQREGYEDLEAVRREAIQQGKAEGLAEGMAQGLMEGILKARGEALLGTLATRAIEVDDETLAHIRGCRDSKLLEAWLMKAVAADKLSDIF
;
A
#
# COMPACT_ATOMS: atom_id res chain seq x y z
N MET A 1 -11.27 30.82 34.76
CA MET A 1 -11.95 29.54 34.43
C MET A 1 -11.05 28.39 34.85
N THR A 2 -11.60 27.31 35.40
CA THR A 2 -10.83 26.12 35.82
C THR A 2 -10.93 25.02 34.75
N LEU A 3 -9.91 24.15 34.65
CA LEU A 3 -9.83 23.06 33.66
C LEU A 3 -11.07 22.16 33.65
N ARG A 4 -11.63 21.86 34.83
CA ARG A 4 -12.88 21.09 34.98
C ARG A 4 -14.07 21.72 34.25
N ASN A 5 -14.22 23.05 34.31
CA ASN A 5 -15.29 23.75 33.62
C ASN A 5 -15.13 23.73 32.09
N LEU A 6 -13.90 23.59 31.59
CA LEU A 6 -13.65 23.43 30.15
C LEU A 6 -13.98 22.01 29.70
N LEU A 7 -13.52 21.00 30.42
CA LEU A 7 -13.78 19.58 30.12
C LEU A 7 -15.28 19.28 30.07
N GLN A 8 -16.05 19.77 31.05
CA GLN A 8 -17.50 19.57 31.09
C GLN A 8 -18.23 20.25 29.92
N ARG A 9 -17.72 21.39 29.41
CA ARG A 9 -18.29 22.05 28.23
C ARG A 9 -18.05 21.24 26.95
N GLU A 10 -16.93 20.55 26.88
CA GLU A 10 -16.59 19.61 25.80
C GLU A 10 -17.19 18.21 26.03
N GLY A 11 -17.97 18.01 27.09
CA GLY A 11 -18.66 16.74 27.38
C GLY A 11 -17.81 15.70 28.12
N TYR A 12 -16.59 16.02 28.54
CA TYR A 12 -15.73 15.13 29.30
C TYR A 12 -15.94 15.25 30.80
N GLU A 13 -16.01 14.09 31.46
CA GLU A 13 -16.12 13.99 32.92
C GLU A 13 -14.82 14.38 33.63
N ASP A 14 -13.69 13.95 33.08
CA ASP A 14 -12.35 14.19 33.60
C ASP A 14 -11.26 14.08 32.51
N LEU A 15 -10.00 14.25 32.91
CA LEU A 15 -8.85 14.12 32.00
C LEU A 15 -8.61 12.66 31.54
N GLU A 16 -9.03 11.66 32.31
CA GLU A 16 -8.87 10.25 31.93
C GLU A 16 -9.86 9.87 30.82
N ALA A 17 -11.05 10.48 30.77
CA ALA A 17 -11.95 10.38 29.65
C ALA A 17 -11.30 10.91 28.36
N VAL A 18 -10.71 12.12 28.41
CA VAL A 18 -9.96 12.69 27.27
C VAL A 18 -8.80 11.79 26.84
N ARG A 19 -8.02 11.29 27.80
CA ARG A 19 -6.87 10.43 27.52
C ARG A 19 -7.29 9.10 26.88
N ARG A 20 -8.38 8.48 27.36
CA ARG A 20 -8.91 7.23 26.79
C ARG A 20 -9.38 7.44 25.36
N GLU A 21 -10.11 8.52 25.11
CA GLU A 21 -10.56 8.86 23.76
C GLU A 21 -9.38 9.10 22.82
N ALA A 22 -8.39 9.89 23.24
CA ALA A 22 -7.18 10.14 22.45
C ALA A 22 -6.41 8.84 22.11
N ILE A 23 -6.30 7.90 23.06
CA ILE A 23 -5.68 6.59 22.80
C ILE A 23 -6.51 5.76 21.83
N GLN A 24 -7.84 5.77 21.96
CA GLN A 24 -8.73 5.05 21.05
C GLN A 24 -8.65 5.61 19.63
N GLN A 25 -8.69 6.93 19.50
CA GLN A 25 -8.56 7.62 18.22
C GLN A 25 -7.19 7.34 17.59
N GLY A 26 -6.09 7.50 18.33
CA GLY A 26 -4.76 7.21 17.80
C GLY A 26 -4.57 5.75 17.38
N LYS A 27 -5.18 4.79 18.09
CA LYS A 27 -5.19 3.37 17.66
C LYS A 27 -6.01 3.16 16.39
N ALA A 28 -7.17 3.81 16.28
CA ALA A 28 -8.04 3.69 15.12
C ALA A 28 -7.36 4.29 13.87
N GLU A 29 -6.77 5.48 14.00
CA GLU A 29 -6.01 6.15 12.94
C GLU A 29 -4.80 5.31 12.51
N GLY A 30 -3.97 4.86 13.46
CA GLY A 30 -2.80 4.04 13.15
C GLY A 30 -3.16 2.70 12.47
N LEU A 31 -4.28 2.08 12.86
CA LEU A 31 -4.77 0.87 12.20
C LEU A 31 -5.24 1.16 10.77
N ALA A 32 -5.99 2.25 10.58
CA ALA A 32 -6.49 2.65 9.26
C ALA A 32 -5.34 2.97 8.30
N GLU A 33 -4.34 3.74 8.74
CA GLU A 33 -3.15 4.06 7.96
C GLU A 33 -2.34 2.80 7.62
N GLY A 34 -2.09 1.94 8.61
CA GLY A 34 -1.36 0.69 8.40
C GLY A 34 -2.06 -0.26 7.43
N MET A 35 -3.39 -0.38 7.52
CA MET A 35 -4.17 -1.17 6.57
C MET A 35 -4.12 -0.59 5.15
N ALA A 36 -4.25 0.73 5.01
CA ALA A 36 -4.21 1.39 3.71
C ALA A 36 -2.83 1.21 3.03
N GLN A 37 -1.75 1.41 3.79
CA GLN A 37 -0.38 1.18 3.30
C GLN A 37 -0.15 -0.28 2.94
N GLY A 38 -0.51 -1.21 3.83
CA GLY A 38 -0.32 -2.65 3.60
C GLY A 38 -1.13 -3.17 2.41
N LEU A 39 -2.35 -2.67 2.20
CA LEU A 39 -3.16 -3.03 1.04
C LEU A 39 -2.51 -2.53 -0.26
N MET A 40 -2.02 -1.28 -0.28
CA MET A 40 -1.37 -0.72 -1.46
C MET A 40 -0.07 -1.45 -1.81
N GLU A 41 0.77 -1.74 -0.82
CA GLU A 41 1.98 -2.56 -1.00
C GLU A 41 1.63 -3.97 -1.50
N GLY A 42 0.59 -4.58 -0.93
CA GLY A 42 0.09 -5.90 -1.35
C GLY A 42 -0.36 -5.92 -2.81
N ILE A 43 -1.10 -4.89 -3.25
CA ILE A 43 -1.54 -4.75 -4.65
C ILE A 43 -0.34 -4.60 -5.59
N LEU A 44 0.63 -3.75 -5.24
CA LEU A 44 1.83 -3.55 -6.06
C LEU A 44 2.65 -4.84 -6.19
N LYS A 45 2.88 -5.53 -5.07
CA LYS A 45 3.58 -6.82 -5.06
C LYS A 45 2.84 -7.86 -5.90
N ALA A 46 1.52 -7.97 -5.74
CA ALA A 46 0.71 -8.91 -6.50
C ALA A 46 0.76 -8.64 -8.01
N ARG A 47 0.72 -7.36 -8.43
CA ARG A 47 0.86 -6.97 -9.84
C ARG A 47 2.24 -7.30 -10.40
N GLY A 48 3.31 -7.02 -9.64
CA GLY A 48 4.68 -7.37 -10.03
C GLY A 48 4.87 -8.88 -10.20
N GLU A 49 4.38 -9.68 -9.25
CA GLU A 49 4.46 -11.15 -9.35
C GLU A 49 3.56 -11.70 -10.48
N ALA A 50 2.41 -11.09 -10.76
CA ALA A 50 1.57 -11.46 -11.90
C ALA A 50 2.24 -11.20 -13.26
N LEU A 51 2.96 -10.08 -13.38
CA LEU A 51 3.78 -9.77 -14.55
C LEU A 51 4.88 -10.82 -14.71
N LEU A 52 5.66 -11.08 -13.66
CA LEU A 52 6.72 -12.10 -13.69
C LEU A 52 6.18 -13.50 -14.05
N GLY A 53 5.03 -13.89 -13.49
CA GLY A 53 4.36 -15.14 -13.81
C GLY A 53 3.91 -15.23 -15.28
N THR A 54 3.47 -14.11 -15.85
CA THR A 54 3.11 -14.02 -17.27
C THR A 54 4.34 -14.19 -18.16
N LEU A 55 5.46 -13.52 -17.84
CA LEU A 55 6.72 -13.66 -18.58
C LEU A 55 7.26 -15.09 -18.53
N ALA A 56 7.21 -15.72 -17.35
CA ALA A 56 7.60 -17.11 -17.18
C ALA A 56 6.71 -18.07 -18.00
N THR A 57 5.38 -17.84 -18.01
CA THR A 57 4.43 -18.63 -18.82
C THR A 57 4.73 -18.52 -20.32
N ARG A 58 5.26 -17.38 -20.75
CA ARG A 58 5.63 -17.12 -22.14
C ARG A 58 7.09 -17.45 -22.46
N ALA A 59 7.81 -18.06 -21.53
CA ALA A 59 9.22 -18.41 -21.66
C ALA A 59 10.13 -17.22 -22.03
N ILE A 60 9.76 -16.02 -21.57
CA ILE A 60 10.59 -14.82 -21.70
C ILE A 60 11.52 -14.78 -20.49
N GLU A 61 12.82 -14.92 -20.73
CA GLU A 61 13.82 -14.81 -19.68
C GLU A 61 13.91 -13.37 -19.16
N VAL A 62 14.00 -13.25 -17.83
CA VAL A 62 14.11 -11.98 -17.12
C VAL A 62 15.39 -12.04 -16.30
N ASP A 63 16.30 -11.10 -16.53
CA ASP A 63 17.53 -10.98 -15.76
C ASP A 63 17.27 -10.40 -14.35
N ASP A 64 18.25 -10.53 -13.47
CA ASP A 64 18.14 -10.10 -12.07
C ASP A 64 17.89 -8.59 -11.91
N GLU A 65 18.42 -7.75 -12.82
CA GLU A 65 18.22 -6.30 -12.79
C GLU A 65 16.77 -5.95 -13.13
N THR A 66 16.25 -6.54 -14.22
CA THR A 66 14.84 -6.37 -14.60
C THR A 66 13.89 -6.90 -13.52
N LEU A 67 14.21 -8.05 -12.92
CA LEU A 67 13.42 -8.64 -11.84
C LEU A 67 13.39 -7.72 -10.60
N ALA A 68 14.54 -7.15 -10.23
CA ALA A 68 14.62 -6.17 -9.15
C ALA A 68 13.82 -4.89 -9.49
N HIS A 69 13.89 -4.43 -10.74
CA HIS A 69 13.14 -3.28 -11.22
C HIS A 69 11.62 -3.49 -11.12
N ILE A 70 11.11 -4.65 -11.54
CA ILE A 70 9.68 -4.99 -11.43
C ILE A 70 9.23 -5.04 -9.97
N ARG A 71 9.97 -5.74 -9.09
CA ARG A 71 9.62 -5.86 -7.65
C ARG A 71 9.76 -4.55 -6.88
N GLY A 72 10.69 -3.70 -7.30
CA GLY A 72 10.92 -2.37 -6.74
C GLY A 72 9.91 -1.33 -7.20
N CYS A 73 9.18 -1.58 -8.29
CA CYS A 73 8.23 -0.62 -8.84
C CYS A 73 7.14 -0.27 -7.83
N ARG A 74 6.85 1.03 -7.71
CA ARG A 74 5.79 1.58 -6.84
C ARG A 74 4.69 2.28 -7.65
N ASP A 75 4.75 2.20 -8.97
CA ASP A 75 3.71 2.72 -9.86
C ASP A 75 2.81 1.57 -10.31
N SER A 76 1.60 1.56 -9.76
CA SER A 76 0.59 0.55 -10.05
C SER A 76 0.13 0.57 -11.50
N LYS A 77 0.04 1.75 -12.13
CA LYS A 77 -0.42 1.91 -13.51
C LYS A 77 0.66 1.44 -14.48
N LEU A 78 1.92 1.72 -14.16
CA LEU A 78 3.05 1.25 -14.95
C LEU A 78 3.14 -0.28 -14.94
N LEU A 79 3.01 -0.91 -13.76
CA LEU A 79 2.94 -2.38 -13.64
C LEU A 79 1.79 -2.98 -14.44
N GLU A 80 0.63 -2.32 -14.45
CA GLU A 80 -0.54 -2.76 -15.22
C GLU A 80 -0.32 -2.63 -16.73
N ALA A 81 0.30 -1.53 -17.19
CA ALA A 81 0.67 -1.35 -18.59
C ALA A 81 1.67 -2.41 -19.05
N TRP A 82 2.70 -2.70 -18.25
CA TRP A 82 3.64 -3.77 -18.54
C TRP A 82 2.97 -5.14 -18.58
N LEU A 83 2.06 -5.43 -17.65
CA LEU A 83 1.30 -6.67 -17.64
C LEU A 83 0.48 -6.84 -18.94
N MET A 84 -0.22 -5.79 -19.39
CA MET A 84 -0.99 -5.83 -20.64
C MET A 84 -0.09 -6.08 -21.85
N LYS A 85 1.08 -5.43 -21.93
CA LYS A 85 2.04 -5.67 -23.02
C LYS A 85 2.62 -7.08 -22.95
N ALA A 86 2.92 -7.58 -21.76
CA ALA A 86 3.52 -8.89 -21.53
C ALA A 86 2.64 -10.05 -22.02
N VAL A 87 1.33 -9.86 -22.15
CA VAL A 87 0.43 -10.88 -22.73
C VAL A 87 0.73 -11.13 -24.22
N ALA A 88 1.22 -10.12 -24.95
CA ALA A 88 1.42 -10.19 -26.41
C ALA A 88 2.88 -10.03 -26.89
N ALA A 89 3.81 -9.61 -26.02
CA ALA A 89 5.21 -9.31 -26.34
C ALA A 89 6.07 -10.51 -26.75
N ASP A 90 6.78 -10.54 -27.88
CA ASP A 90 7.64 -11.71 -28.16
C ASP A 90 8.95 -11.72 -27.36
N LYS A 91 9.33 -10.55 -26.83
CA LYS A 91 10.57 -10.34 -26.08
C LYS A 91 10.41 -9.24 -25.03
N LEU A 92 11.38 -9.20 -24.12
CA LEU A 92 11.37 -8.29 -22.98
C LEU A 92 11.34 -6.80 -23.38
N SER A 93 12.00 -6.44 -24.49
CA SER A 93 12.03 -5.06 -25.00
C SER A 93 10.72 -4.56 -25.61
N ASP A 94 9.72 -5.41 -25.81
CA ASP A 94 8.39 -4.97 -26.27
C ASP A 94 7.53 -4.47 -25.09
N ILE A 95 7.96 -4.71 -23.84
CA ILE A 95 7.21 -4.43 -22.62
C ILE A 95 7.64 -3.10 -22.01
N PHE A 96 8.95 -2.92 -21.83
CA PHE A 96 9.55 -1.79 -21.12
C PHE A 96 9.70 -0.55 -22.00
#